data_AF-A0A2A9N952-F1
#
_entry.id   AF-A0A2A9N952-F1
#
_cell.length_a   1.000
_cell.length_b   1.000
_cell.length_c   1.000
_cell.angle_alpha   90.00
_cell.angle_beta   90.00
_cell.angle_gamma   90.00
#
_symmetry.space_group_name_H-M   'P 1'
#
loop_
_entity.id
_entity.type
_entity.pdbx_description
1 polymer ?
#
loop_
_entity_poly.entity_id
_entity_poly.type
_entity_poly.pdbx_seq_one_letter_code
_entity_poly.pdbx_strand_id
1 'polypeptide(L)' 'GVHLIPAFHYGHTPALLPPSNICHPDEHNEDWRYFYVNIFIDRDMLMRFRGGGVGHESI' A
#
# COMPACT_ATOMS: atom_id res chain seq x y z
N GLY A 1 -2.76 8.40 4.79
CA GLY A 1 -3.65 7.80 3.80
C GLY A 1 -4.29 6.59 4.43
N VAL A 2 -4.86 5.70 3.63
CA VAL A 2 -5.24 4.36 4.08
C VAL A 2 -4.19 3.38 3.57
N HIS A 3 -3.68 2.50 4.43
CA HIS A 3 -2.72 1.48 4.02
C HIS A 3 -3.48 0.18 3.74
N LEU A 4 -3.36 -0.33 2.51
CA LEU A 4 -3.90 -1.64 2.13
C LEU A 4 -2.82 -2.70 2.31
N ILE A 5 -3.11 -3.72 3.12
CA ILE A 5 -2.20 -4.84 3.38
C ILE A 5 -2.68 -6.04 2.57
N PRO A 6 -1.83 -6.66 1.73
CA PRO A 6 -2.21 -7.86 1.02
C PRO A 6 -2.74 -8.96 1.95
N ALA A 7 -3.87 -9.55 1.59
CA ALA A 7 -4.42 -10.68 2.33
C ALA A 7 -3.74 -11.98 1.88
N PHE A 8 -2.52 -12.19 2.36
CA PHE A 8 -1.59 -13.25 1.92
C PHE A 8 -2.22 -14.65 1.80
N HIS A 9 -3.14 -14.99 2.70
CA HIS A 9 -3.79 -16.31 2.72
C HIS A 9 -4.63 -16.61 1.46
N TYR A 10 -5.11 -15.58 0.75
CA TYR A 10 -5.90 -15.76 -0.47
C TYR A 10 -5.07 -15.83 -1.75
N GLY A 11 -3.76 -15.59 -1.67
CA GLY A 11 -2.85 -15.66 -2.81
C GLY A 11 -3.07 -14.59 -3.88
N HIS A 12 -2.46 -14.83 -5.04
CA HIS A 12 -2.49 -13.92 -6.18
C HIS A 12 -3.52 -14.36 -7.23
N THR A 13 -3.84 -13.46 -8.16
CA THR A 13 -4.69 -13.74 -9.32
C THR A 13 -4.30 -12.86 -10.52
N PRO A 14 -4.24 -13.41 -11.73
CA PRO A 14 -4.09 -12.63 -12.97
C PRO A 14 -5.43 -12.14 -13.53
N ALA A 15 -6.57 -12.54 -12.93
CA ALA A 15 -7.88 -12.37 -13.55
C ALA A 15 -8.54 -11.00 -13.29
N LEU A 16 -8.06 -10.25 -12.30
CA LEU A 16 -8.71 -9.01 -11.85
C LEU A 16 -8.14 -7.75 -12.52
N LEU A 17 -6.86 -7.79 -12.90
CA LEU A 17 -6.17 -6.67 -13.53
C LEU A 17 -5.74 -7.05 -14.94
N PRO A 18 -5.80 -6.12 -15.90
CA PRO A 18 -5.28 -6.35 -17.24
C PRO A 18 -3.75 -6.52 -17.21
N PRO A 19 -3.17 -7.07 -18.29
CA PRO A 19 -1.73 -7.05 -18.53
C PRO A 19 -1.11 -5.67 -18.28
N SER A 20 -0.13 -5.64 -17.38
CA SER A 20 0.61 -4.46 -16.97
C SER A 20 1.96 -4.46 -17.67
N ASN A 21 2.27 -3.38 -18.39
CA ASN A 21 3.56 -3.17 -19.04
C ASN A 21 4.67 -2.72 -18.06
N ILE A 22 4.31 -2.55 -16.79
CA ILE A 22 5.19 -2.12 -15.69
C ILE A 22 5.42 -3.21 -14.63
N CYS A 23 4.68 -4.32 -14.70
CA CYS A 23 4.89 -5.47 -13.82
C CYS A 23 6.24 -6.13 -14.11
N HIS A 24 6.88 -6.68 -13.08
CA HIS A 24 8.14 -7.40 -13.30
C HIS A 24 7.87 -8.63 -14.19
N PRO A 25 8.74 -8.96 -15.17
CA PRO A 25 8.50 -10.08 -16.08
C PRO A 25 8.27 -11.42 -15.36
N ASP A 26 8.93 -11.61 -14.21
CA ASP A 26 8.84 -12.82 -13.38
C ASP A 26 7.62 -12.84 -12.43
N GLU A 27 6.83 -11.77 -12.37
CA GLU A 27 5.61 -11.70 -11.54
C GLU A 27 4.37 -12.24 -12.26
N HIS A 28 4.54 -12.79 -13.47
CA HIS A 28 3.51 -13.50 -14.23
C HIS A 28 2.21 -12.71 -14.44
N ASN A 29 2.28 -11.38 -14.32
CA ASN A 29 1.15 -10.48 -14.38
C ASN A 29 0.04 -10.82 -13.36
N GLU A 30 0.43 -11.34 -12.20
CA GLU A 30 -0.47 -11.64 -11.09
C GLU A 30 -0.43 -10.53 -10.04
N ASP A 31 -1.56 -10.26 -9.39
CA ASP A 31 -1.64 -9.34 -8.26
C ASP A 31 -2.44 -9.96 -7.10
N TRP A 32 -2.33 -9.40 -5.90
CA TRP A 32 -3.06 -9.85 -4.72
C TRP A 32 -4.57 -9.77 -4.94
N ARG A 33 -5.26 -10.88 -4.64
CA ARG A 33 -6.70 -10.96 -4.87
C ARG A 33 -7.51 -10.09 -3.91
N TYR A 34 -7.04 -9.93 -2.68
CA TYR A 34 -7.72 -9.18 -1.62
C TYR A 34 -6.73 -8.41 -0.77
N PHE A 35 -7.23 -7.34 -0.15
CA PHE A 35 -6.47 -6.50 0.76
C PHE A 35 -7.26 -6.27 2.05
N TYR A 36 -6.58 -6.28 3.18
CA TYR A 36 -7.09 -5.78 4.44
C TYR A 36 -6.86 -4.27 4.54
N VAL A 37 -7.83 -3.56 5.09
CA VAL A 37 -7.68 -2.14 5.43
C VAL A 37 -6.96 -2.05 6.77
N ASN A 38 -5.78 -1.42 6.80
CA ASN A 38 -5.07 -1.17 8.04
C ASN A 38 -5.85 -0.18 8.90
N ILE A 39 -6.03 -0.51 10.19
CA ILE A 39 -6.70 0.34 11.18
C ILE A 39 -5.74 1.33 11.85
N PHE A 40 -4.42 1.13 11.70
CA PHE A 40 -3.41 2.01 12.26
C PHE A 40 -3.09 3.16 11.31
N ILE A 41 -2.89 4.33 11.91
CA ILE A 41 -2.53 5.56 11.21
C ILE A 41 -1.06 5.43 10.74
N ASP A 42 -0.79 5.77 9.48
CA ASP A 42 0.59 5.82 8.98
C ASP A 42 1.37 6.97 9.64
N ARG A 43 2.71 6.86 9.63
CA ARG A 43 3.59 7.84 10.27
C ARG A 43 3.35 9.26 9.73
N ASP A 44 3.14 9.42 8.44
CA ASP A 44 3.02 10.75 7.84
C ASP A 44 1.66 11.38 8.18
N MET A 45 0.59 10.58 8.28
CA MET A 45 -0.67 11.03 8.86
C MET A 45 -0.55 11.41 10.33
N LEU A 46 0.19 10.66 11.14
CA LEU A 46 0.46 11.04 12.53
C LEU A 46 1.23 12.37 12.61
N MET A 47 2.25 12.53 11.77
CA MET A 47 3.08 13.75 11.72
C MET A 47 2.30 14.97 11.22
N ARG A 48 1.27 14.78 10.37
CA ARG A 48 0.37 15.87 9.95
C ARG A 48 -0.36 16.54 11.12
N PHE A 49 -0.65 15.81 12.19
CA PHE A 49 -1.38 16.33 13.36
C PHE A 49 -0.49 16.56 14.59
N ARG A 50 0.62 15.82 14.74
CA ARG A 50 1.57 16.03 15.85
C ARG A 50 2.63 17.10 15.58
N GLY A 51 2.91 17.43 14.31
CA GLY A 51 4.05 18.27 13.94
C GLY A 51 5.39 17.51 14.00
N GLY A 52 6.49 18.17 13.63
CA GLY A 52 7.85 17.57 13.63
C GLY A 52 8.21 16.74 12.39
N GLY A 53 7.45 16.86 11.30
CA GLY A 53 7.81 16.30 10.01
C GLY A 53 9.05 17.00 9.41
N VAL A 54 9.86 16.27 8.65
CA VAL A 54 11.06 16.80 7.98
C VAL A 54 10.70 18.06 7.18
N GLY A 55 11.28 19.21 7.55
CA GLY A 55 11.02 20.52 6.94
C GLY A 55 10.03 21.42 7.67
N HIS A 56 9.42 20.98 8.78
CA HIS A 56 8.63 21.82 9.68
C HIS A 56 9.37 22.01 11.01
N GLU A 57 10.04 23.15 11.16
CA GLU A 57 10.53 23.64 12.45
C GLU A 57 9.34 23.84 13.40
N SER A 58 9.36 23.17 14.54
CA SER A 58 8.47 23.51 15.66
C SER A 58 8.85 24.89 16.20
N ILE A 59 7.86 25.79 16.32
CA ILE A 59 7.98 27.05 17.08
C ILE A 59 8.22 26.73 18.56
#